data_AF-A0A1D3K8J5-F1
#
_entry.id   AF-A0A1D3K8J5-F1
#
_cell.length_a   1.000
_cell.length_b   1.000
_cell.length_c   1.000
_cell.angle_alpha   90.00
_cell.angle_beta   90.00
_cell.angle_gamma   90.00
#
_symmetry.space_group_name_H-M   'P 1'
#
loop_
_entity.id
_entity.type
_entity.pdbx_description
1 polymer ?
#
loop_
_entity_poly.entity_id
_entity_poly.type
_entity_poly.pdbx_seq_one_letter_code
_entity_poly.pdbx_strand_id
1 'polypeptide(L)'
;MINTYQEAICSARRVVSASQNRLHGWAAIKGGTDTSLINFFYVEGGQVRAQVVWRGADPRDSMELVAHHLNEQAGAGIELLQMLMDVFKSSGNGGSLLPMKPCPIDAATH
;
A
#
# COMPACT_ATOMS: atom_id res chain seq x y z
N MET A 1 -12.57 -13.74 -14.05
CA MET A 1 -12.87 -13.16 -12.72
C MET A 1 -11.53 -12.77 -12.15
N ILE A 2 -11.19 -11.47 -12.13
CA ILE A 2 -9.88 -11.04 -11.63
C ILE A 2 -9.91 -11.18 -10.11
N ASN A 3 -8.88 -11.83 -9.58
CA ASN A 3 -8.74 -12.05 -8.15
C ASN A 3 -8.35 -10.72 -7.49
N THR A 4 -9.18 -10.24 -6.55
CA THR A 4 -8.98 -9.01 -5.78
C THR A 4 -7.56 -8.87 -5.22
N TYR A 5 -6.94 -9.97 -4.79
CA TYR A 5 -5.57 -9.97 -4.27
C TYR A 5 -4.53 -9.75 -5.36
N GLN A 6 -4.78 -10.26 -6.57
CA GLN A 6 -3.90 -10.04 -7.71
C GLN A 6 -3.96 -8.56 -8.17
N GLU A 7 -5.14 -7.93 -8.10
CA GLU A 7 -5.28 -6.49 -8.34
C GLU A 7 -4.49 -5.66 -7.32
N ALA A 8 -4.60 -6.00 -6.03
CA ALA A 8 -3.87 -5.33 -4.97
C ALA A 8 -2.34 -5.44 -5.16
N ILE A 9 -1.83 -6.65 -5.46
CA ILE A 9 -0.41 -6.89 -5.74
C ILE A 9 0.06 -6.12 -6.98
N CYS A 10 -0.72 -6.14 -8.07
CA CYS A 10 -0.39 -5.40 -9.29
C CYS A 10 -0.33 -3.89 -9.02
N SER A 11 -1.26 -3.37 -8.22
CA SER A 11 -1.31 -1.95 -7.86
C SER A 11 -0.10 -1.56 -7.00
N ALA A 12 0.26 -2.39 -6.01
CA ALA A 12 1.44 -2.20 -5.18
C ALA A 12 2.73 -2.18 -6.02
N ARG A 13 2.90 -3.12 -6.96
CA ARG A 13 4.09 -3.17 -7.83
C ARG A 13 4.25 -1.92 -8.70
N ARG A 14 3.17 -1.37 -9.24
CA ARG A 14 3.21 -0.12 -10.03
C ARG A 14 3.73 1.05 -9.19
N VAL A 15 3.32 1.12 -7.93
CA VAL A 15 3.79 2.17 -7.01
C VAL A 15 5.28 2.02 -6.76
N VAL A 16 5.78 0.80 -6.50
CA VAL A 16 7.22 0.53 -6.34
C VAL A 16 8.01 0.94 -7.58
N SER A 17 7.55 0.58 -8.78
CA SER A 17 8.23 0.97 -10.02
C SER A 17 8.25 2.48 -10.25
N ALA A 18 7.25 3.21 -9.76
CA ALA A 18 7.19 4.66 -9.84
C ALA A 18 8.01 5.37 -8.74
N SER A 19 8.20 4.72 -7.58
CA SER A 19 8.93 5.27 -6.44
C SER A 19 10.35 4.71 -6.38
N GLN A 20 11.38 5.54 -6.56
CA GLN A 20 12.78 5.14 -6.33
C GLN A 20 13.14 5.00 -4.83
N ASN A 21 12.15 4.85 -3.95
CA ASN A 21 12.32 4.88 -2.51
C ASN A 21 12.72 3.52 -1.96
N ARG A 22 13.94 3.47 -1.40
CA ARG A 22 14.48 2.28 -0.73
C ARG A 22 13.80 1.95 0.60
N LEU A 23 13.12 2.91 1.22
CA LEU A 23 12.42 2.74 2.50
C LEU A 23 10.92 2.90 2.29
N HIS A 24 10.23 1.78 2.20
CA HIS A 24 8.78 1.72 2.11
C HIS A 24 8.23 0.46 2.79
N GLY A 25 6.93 0.43 3.05
CA GLY A 25 6.24 -0.68 3.68
C GLY A 25 4.74 -0.61 3.44
N TRP A 26 4.08 -1.75 3.54
CA TRP A 26 2.67 -1.95 3.21
C TRP A 26 1.87 -2.26 4.46
N ALA A 27 0.68 -1.66 4.58
CA ALA A 27 -0.28 -2.04 5.61
C ALA A 27 -1.69 -2.16 5.02
N ALA A 28 -2.44 -3.12 5.54
CA ALA A 28 -3.89 -3.18 5.32
C ALA A 28 -4.59 -2.43 6.46
N ILE A 29 -5.49 -1.50 6.11
CA ILE A 29 -6.30 -0.76 7.07
C ILE A 29 -7.77 -0.99 6.76
N LYS A 30 -8.49 -1.54 7.73
CA LYS A 30 -9.93 -1.78 7.63
C LYS A 30 -10.70 -0.48 7.92
N GLY A 31 -11.60 -0.10 7.02
CA GLY A 31 -12.42 1.10 7.12
C GLY A 31 -13.87 0.81 6.74
N GLY A 32 -14.70 0.49 7.73
CA GLY A 32 -16.09 0.09 7.51
C GLY A 32 -16.16 -1.26 6.80
N THR A 33 -16.78 -1.29 5.62
CA THR A 33 -16.93 -2.50 4.78
C THR A 33 -15.74 -2.78 3.86
N ASP A 34 -14.86 -1.80 3.67
CA ASP A 34 -13.71 -1.91 2.79
C ASP A 34 -12.42 -2.05 3.58
N THR A 35 -11.43 -2.68 2.94
CA THR A 35 -10.04 -2.63 3.37
C THR A 35 -9.25 -1.82 2.36
N SER A 36 -8.34 -0.98 2.86
CA SER A 36 -7.39 -0.22 2.05
C SER A 36 -6.01 -0.81 2.22
N LEU A 37 -5.33 -1.12 1.11
CA LEU A 37 -3.89 -1.40 1.10
C LEU A 37 -3.16 -0.07 0.93
N ILE A 38 -2.29 0.25 1.87
CA ILE A 38 -1.59 1.53 1.96
C ILE A 38 -0.09 1.28 1.87
N ASN A 39 0.60 2.05 1.01
CA ASN A 39 2.04 2.16 1.00
C ASN A 39 2.48 3.32 1.90
N PHE A 40 3.34 3.06 2.87
CA PHE A 40 4.09 4.05 3.60
C PHE A 40 5.48 4.14 3.01
N PHE A 41 5.94 5.33 2.67
CA PHE A 41 7.27 5.50 2.09
C PHE A 41 7.92 6.80 2.56
N TYR A 42 9.24 6.74 2.70
CA TYR A 42 10.05 7.89 3.01
C TYR A 42 10.12 8.84 1.80
N VAL A 43 10.10 10.14 2.04
CA VAL A 43 10.39 11.18 1.05
C VAL A 43 11.52 12.06 1.55
N GLU A 44 12.23 12.70 0.62
CA GLU A 44 13.32 13.62 0.97
C GLU A 44 12.89 14.65 2.03
N GLY A 45 13.76 14.89 3.00
CA GLY A 45 13.51 15.83 4.10
C GLY A 45 12.94 15.22 5.38
N GLY A 46 13.07 13.90 5.62
CA GLY A 46 12.71 13.30 6.91
C GLY A 46 11.27 12.83 7.02
N GLN A 47 10.45 13.03 6.00
CA GLN A 47 9.01 12.82 6.09
C GLN A 47 8.63 11.42 5.59
N VAL A 48 7.55 10.87 6.15
CA VAL A 48 6.89 9.69 5.62
C VAL A 48 5.55 10.11 5.04
N ARG A 49 5.23 9.58 3.86
CA ARG A 49 3.92 9.74 3.23
C ARG A 49 3.21 8.40 3.17
N ALA A 50 1.88 8.45 3.14
CA ALA A 50 1.01 7.31 2.96
C ALA A 50 0.21 7.47 1.66
N GLN A 51 0.11 6.40 0.88
CA GLN A 51 -0.68 6.35 -0.34
C GLN A 51 -1.55 5.11 -0.34
N VAL A 52 -2.86 5.28 -0.56
CA VAL A 52 -3.75 4.14 -0.83
C VAL A 52 -3.42 3.63 -2.22
N VAL A 53 -2.99 2.37 -2.30
CA VAL A 53 -2.67 1.72 -3.58
C VAL A 53 -3.79 0.83 -4.07
N TRP A 54 -4.64 0.37 -3.15
CA TRP A 54 -5.82 -0.42 -3.46
C TRP A 54 -6.86 -0.22 -2.35
N ARG A 55 -8.14 -0.25 -2.72
CA ARG A 55 -9.26 -0.25 -1.78
C ARG A 55 -10.40 -1.08 -2.35
N GLY A 56 -11.01 -1.89 -1.51
CA GLY A 56 -12.21 -2.65 -1.87
C GLY A 56 -12.64 -3.59 -0.75
N ALA A 57 -13.65 -4.40 -1.04
CA ALA A 57 -14.14 -5.39 -0.11
C ALA A 57 -13.09 -6.49 0.12
N ASP A 58 -12.83 -6.81 1.39
CA ASP A 58 -11.96 -7.90 1.81
C ASP A 58 -12.70 -8.80 2.82
N PRO A 59 -13.65 -9.63 2.35
CA PRO A 59 -14.52 -10.41 3.24
C PRO A 59 -13.79 -11.51 4.01
N ARG A 60 -12.51 -11.78 3.68
CA ARG A 60 -11.68 -12.81 4.32
C ARG A 60 -10.51 -12.22 5.09
N ASP A 61 -10.49 -10.90 5.29
CA ASP A 61 -9.41 -10.17 5.97
C ASP A 61 -8.00 -10.60 5.46
N SER A 62 -7.90 -10.92 4.17
CA SER A 62 -6.70 -11.51 3.56
C SER A 62 -5.75 -10.44 3.02
N MET A 63 -6.15 -9.16 3.04
CA MET A 63 -5.29 -8.06 2.62
C MET A 63 -4.08 -7.88 3.56
N GLU A 64 -4.20 -8.30 4.83
CA GLU A 64 -3.05 -8.35 5.75
C GLU A 64 -1.97 -9.32 5.26
N LEU A 65 -2.38 -10.48 4.73
CA LEU A 65 -1.45 -11.46 4.13
C LEU A 65 -0.81 -10.90 2.86
N VAL A 66 -1.56 -10.14 2.05
CA VAL A 66 -1.01 -9.45 0.87
C VAL A 66 0.03 -8.41 1.29
N ALA A 67 -0.29 -7.57 2.28
CA ALA A 67 0.64 -6.58 2.82
C ALA A 67 1.90 -7.24 3.38
N HIS A 68 1.75 -8.33 4.14
CA HIS A 68 2.87 -9.10 4.67
C HIS A 68 3.77 -9.66 3.55
N HIS A 69 3.18 -10.30 2.54
CA HIS A 69 3.92 -10.79 1.39
C HIS A 69 4.69 -9.69 0.66
N LEU A 70 4.07 -8.52 0.45
CA LEU A 70 4.73 -7.38 -0.18
C LEU A 70 5.89 -6.82 0.67
N ASN A 71 5.73 -6.82 1.99
CA ASN A 71 6.78 -6.41 2.92
C ASN A 71 7.96 -7.37 2.93
N GLU A 72 7.73 -8.68 2.91
CA GLU A 72 8.80 -9.68 2.76
C GLU A 72 9.60 -9.46 1.47
N GLN A 73 8.91 -9.20 0.35
CA GLN A 73 9.57 -8.92 -0.94
C GLN A 73 10.37 -7.61 -0.92
N ALA A 74 9.91 -6.61 -0.17
CA ALA A 74 10.60 -5.33 -0.02
C ALA A 74 11.74 -5.37 1.01
N GLY A 75 11.93 -6.47 1.75
CA GLY A 75 12.82 -6.52 2.91
C GLY A 75 12.38 -5.61 4.06
N ALA A 76 11.09 -5.24 4.10
CA ALA A 76 10.51 -4.38 5.10
C ALA A 76 9.99 -5.23 6.27
N GLY A 77 10.84 -5.43 7.27
CA GLY A 77 10.45 -6.09 8.53
C GLY A 77 9.35 -5.31 9.27
N ILE A 78 8.74 -5.97 10.25
CA ILE A 78 7.67 -5.37 11.07
C ILE A 78 8.14 -4.11 11.80
N GLU A 79 9.41 -4.06 12.21
CA GLU A 79 10.00 -2.90 12.89
C GLU A 79 10.10 -1.69 11.95
N LEU A 80 10.48 -1.91 10.67
CA LEU A 80 10.54 -0.85 9.67
C LEU A 80 9.15 -0.30 9.39
N LEU A 81 8.18 -1.18 9.19
CA LEU A 81 6.79 -0.77 8.96
C LEU A 81 6.24 0.04 10.15
N GLN A 82 6.45 -0.44 11.37
CA GLN A 82 6.02 0.24 12.59
C GLN A 82 6.65 1.63 12.70
N MET A 83 7.96 1.75 12.45
CA MET A 83 8.66 3.03 12.43
C MET A 83 8.07 3.99 11.38
N LEU A 84 7.83 3.51 10.15
CA LEU A 84 7.22 4.34 9.10
C LEU A 84 5.83 4.84 9.51
N MET A 85 5.02 3.97 10.10
CA MET A 85 3.69 4.33 10.59
C MET A 85 3.74 5.35 11.74
N ASP A 86 4.69 5.20 12.66
CA ASP A 86 4.84 6.11 13.80
C ASP A 86 5.36 7.49 13.36
N VAL A 87 6.29 7.53 12.41
CA VAL A 87 6.72 8.80 11.78
C VAL A 87 5.56 9.45 11.05
N PHE A 88 4.77 8.68 10.30
CA PHE A 88 3.59 9.21 9.62
C PHE A 88 2.58 9.82 10.61
N LYS A 89 2.25 9.11 11.70
CA LYS A 89 1.32 9.59 12.74
C LYS A 89 1.83 10.82 13.48
N SER A 90 3.12 10.85 13.81
CA SER A 90 3.73 11.97 14.55
C SER A 90 3.90 13.23 13.70
N SER A 91 3.95 13.10 12.36
CA SER A 91 4.10 14.23 11.45
C SER A 91 2.92 15.22 11.45
N GLY A 92 1.81 14.91 12.13
CA GLY A 92 0.65 15.80 12.30
C GLY A 92 -0.09 16.15 10.99
N ASN A 93 0.44 15.72 9.85
CA ASN A 93 -0.13 15.95 8.54
C ASN A 93 -1.15 14.83 8.26
N GLY A 94 -2.30 14.90 8.93
CA GLY A 94 -3.51 14.14 8.57
C GLY A 94 -4.09 14.53 7.21
N GLY A 95 -3.25 14.93 6.25
CA GLY A 95 -3.63 15.69 5.07
C GLY A 95 -3.23 14.97 3.79
N SER A 96 -4.24 14.42 3.13
CA SER A 96 -4.24 13.98 1.73
C SER A 96 -3.52 12.65 1.45
N LEU A 97 -4.27 11.56 1.66
CA LEU A 97 -4.10 10.34 0.86
C LEU A 97 -4.16 10.78 -0.62
N LEU A 98 -3.03 10.73 -1.32
CA LEU A 98 -3.01 11.08 -2.74
C LEU A 98 -3.94 10.12 -3.49
N PRO A 99 -4.99 10.60 -4.17
CA PRO A 99 -5.86 9.73 -4.95
C PRO A 99 -5.06 9.12 -6.10
N MET A 100 -5.12 7.80 -6.26
CA MET A 100 -4.61 7.14 -7.45
C MET A 100 -5.69 6.99 -8.51
N LYS A 101 -5.26 7.08 -9.79
CA LYS A 101 -6.04 6.62 -10.94
C LYS A 101 -6.18 5.09 -10.85
N PRO A 102 -7.40 4.53 -10.94
CA PRO A 102 -7.60 3.09 -10.96
C PRO A 102 -6.83 2.45 -12.13
N CYS A 103 -6.41 1.20 -11.94
CA CYS A 103 -5.81 0.41 -13.01
C CYS A 103 -6.75 0.39 -14.24
N PRO A 104 -6.28 0.71 -15.46
CA PRO A 104 -7.00 0.27 -16.63
C PRO A 104 -7.05 -1.26 -16.59
N ILE A 105 -8.26 -1.79 -16.71
CA ILE A 105 -8.47 -3.20 -17.02
C ILE A 105 -7.85 -3.37 -18.40
N ASP A 106 -6.64 -3.90 -18.48
CA ASP A 106 -6.12 -4.39 -19.75
C ASP A 106 -7.02 -5.55 -20.15
N ALA A 107 -7.98 -5.23 -21.02
CA ALA A 107 -8.57 -6.17 -21.93
C ALA A 107 -7.44 -6.69 -22.83
N ALA A 108 -6.83 -7.79 -22.43
CA ALA A 108 -6.05 -8.66 -23.30
C ALA A 108 -6.32 -10.09 -22.82
N THR A 109 -7.43 -10.74 -23.22
CA THR A 109 -7.46 -11.63 -24.41
C THR A 109 -6.11 -12.24 -24.71
N HIS A 110 -5.90 -13.48 -24.27
CA HIS A 110 -5.78 -14.65 -25.15
C HIS A 110 -5.98 -15.94 -24.35
#